data_AF-A0A175VMS4-F1
#
_entry.id   AF-A0A175VMS4-F1
#
_cell.length_a   1.000
_cell.length_b   1.000
_cell.length_c   1.000
_cell.angle_alpha   90.00
_cell.angle_beta   90.00
_cell.angle_gamma   90.00
#
_symmetry.space_group_name_H-M   'P 1'
#
loop_
_entity.id
_entity.type
_entity.pdbx_description
1 polymer ?
#
loop_
_entity_poly.entity_id
_entity_poly.type
_entity_poly.pdbx_seq_one_letter_code
_entity_poly.pdbx_strand_id
1 'polypeptide(L)'
;MRFRPKRKTQFFLPTHLEQGKLCYKEILEVTLKHGGMMVVIGTEIQKHTVEPYGKRRFSLTARYIDPTRMALQSDKDDAIVKGAIPEHAKAFEYHGN
;
A
#
# COMPACT_ATOMS: atom_id res chain seq x y z
N MET A 1 5.37 -7.83 0.54
CA MET A 1 4.01 -7.44 0.12
C MET A 1 3.33 -8.68 -0.43
N ARG A 2 2.24 -9.15 0.17
CA ARG A 2 1.59 -10.39 -0.25
C ARG A 2 0.10 -10.18 -0.49
N PHE A 3 -0.39 -10.62 -1.64
CA PHE A 3 -1.79 -10.49 -2.02
C PHE A 3 -2.53 -11.82 -1.87
N ARG A 4 -3.50 -11.84 -0.95
CA ARG A 4 -4.42 -12.96 -0.74
C ARG A 4 -5.85 -12.48 -0.99
N PRO A 5 -6.58 -13.04 -1.96
CA PRO A 5 -7.99 -12.73 -2.17
C PRO A 5 -8.84 -13.36 -1.07
N LYS A 6 -10.04 -12.81 -0.88
CA LYS A 6 -10.96 -13.25 0.17
C LYS A 6 -11.50 -14.65 -0.14
N ARG A 7 -11.78 -15.42 0.91
CA ARG A 7 -12.20 -16.84 0.86
C ARG A 7 -13.40 -17.15 -0.08
N LYS A 8 -14.21 -16.15 -0.42
CA LYS A 8 -15.42 -16.28 -1.26
C LYS A 8 -15.24 -15.77 -2.70
N THR A 9 -14.02 -15.54 -3.16
CA THR A 9 -13.81 -15.16 -4.57
C THR A 9 -14.00 -16.36 -5.50
N GLN A 10 -14.59 -16.14 -6.69
CA GLN A 10 -14.86 -17.18 -7.70
C GLN A 10 -13.61 -17.81 -8.34
N PHE A 11 -12.41 -17.37 -7.96
CA PHE A 11 -11.15 -17.87 -8.52
C PHE A 11 -10.69 -19.12 -7.76
N PHE A 12 -10.11 -20.09 -8.49
CA PHE A 12 -9.41 -21.22 -7.88
C PHE A 12 -8.15 -20.68 -7.19
N LEU A 13 -8.09 -20.82 -5.85
CA LEU A 13 -6.96 -20.36 -5.06
C LEU A 13 -6.06 -21.54 -4.70
N PRO A 14 -4.79 -21.56 -5.15
CA PRO A 14 -3.85 -22.57 -4.71
C PRO A 14 -3.76 -22.54 -3.17
N THR A 15 -3.72 -23.70 -2.53
CA THR A 15 -3.62 -23.84 -1.07
C THR A 15 -2.33 -24.55 -0.68
N HIS A 16 -1.88 -24.34 0.54
CA HIS A 16 -0.76 -25.05 1.16
C HIS A 16 -1.08 -25.32 2.64
N LEU A 17 -0.38 -26.28 3.24
CA LEU A 17 -0.48 -26.54 4.68
C LEU A 17 0.55 -25.68 5.42
N GLU A 18 0.08 -24.87 6.35
CA GLU A 18 0.92 -24.07 7.25
C GLU A 18 0.55 -24.43 8.68
N GLN A 19 1.49 -25.02 9.44
CA GLN A 19 1.25 -25.53 10.81
C GLN A 19 0.01 -26.45 10.91
N GLY A 20 -0.19 -27.32 9.91
CA GLY A 20 -1.32 -28.24 9.86
C GLY A 20 -2.67 -27.60 9.48
N LYS A 21 -2.73 -26.30 9.22
CA LYS A 21 -3.95 -25.61 8.76
C LYS A 21 -3.87 -25.37 7.25
N LEU A 22 -4.98 -25.62 6.55
CA LEU A 22 -5.10 -25.32 5.13
C LEU A 22 -5.15 -23.80 4.94
N CYS A 23 -4.08 -23.26 4.39
CA CYS A 23 -3.90 -21.84 4.12
C CYS A 23 -3.97 -21.59 2.61
N TYR A 24 -4.63 -20.50 2.20
CA TYR A 24 -4.61 -20.06 0.79
C TYR A 24 -3.25 -19.45 0.47
N LYS A 25 -2.59 -19.96 -0.57
CA LYS A 25 -1.33 -19.43 -1.08
C LYS A 25 -1.58 -18.03 -1.66
N GLU A 26 -0.64 -17.12 -1.44
CA GLU A 26 -0.74 -15.78 -2.03
C GLU A 26 -0.58 -15.85 -3.54
N ILE A 27 -1.37 -15.06 -4.27
CA ILE A 27 -1.33 -15.07 -5.75
C ILE A 27 -0.23 -14.14 -6.26
N LEU A 28 0.14 -13.14 -5.47
CA LEU A 28 1.22 -12.23 -5.79
C LEU A 28 2.03 -11.93 -4.54
N GLU A 29 3.33 -12.16 -4.60
CA GLU A 29 4.29 -11.77 -3.59
C GLU A 29 5.35 -10.86 -4.22
N VAL A 30 5.55 -9.70 -3.59
CA VAL A 30 6.58 -8.73 -3.97
C VAL A 30 7.45 -8.46 -2.75
N THR A 31 8.73 -8.80 -2.86
CA THR A 31 9.75 -8.52 -1.85
C THR A 31 10.34 -7.14 -2.11
N LEU A 32 10.16 -6.23 -1.16
CA LEU A 32 10.77 -4.90 -1.17
C LEU A 32 11.98 -4.91 -0.23
N LYS A 33 13.16 -4.64 -0.78
CA LYS A 33 14.37 -4.39 0.01
C LYS A 33 14.35 -2.97 0.57
N HIS A 34 15.21 -2.69 1.54
CA HIS A 34 15.41 -1.33 2.04
C HIS A 34 15.74 -0.37 0.88
N GLY A 35 15.11 0.80 0.85
CA GLY A 35 15.22 1.77 -0.26
C GLY A 35 14.39 1.41 -1.50
N GLY A 36 13.77 0.22 -1.56
CA GLY A 36 12.85 -0.13 -2.63
C GLY A 36 11.55 0.67 -2.56
N MET A 37 11.00 1.02 -3.72
CA MET A 37 9.70 1.69 -3.85
C MET A 37 8.74 0.80 -4.62
N MET A 38 7.46 0.85 -4.27
CA MET A 38 6.38 0.21 -5.01
C MET A 38 5.31 1.23 -5.31
N VAL A 39 4.96 1.36 -6.58
CA VAL A 39 3.87 2.21 -7.06
C VAL A 39 2.69 1.32 -7.40
N VAL A 40 1.51 1.76 -6.97
CA VAL A 40 0.25 1.03 -7.14
C VAL A 40 -0.73 1.94 -7.83
N ILE A 41 -1.24 1.48 -8.97
CA ILE A 41 -2.26 2.19 -9.74
C ILE A 41 -3.58 1.45 -9.55
N GLY A 42 -4.64 2.17 -9.12
CA GLY A 42 -5.99 1.63 -8.99
C GLY A 42 -6.63 1.90 -7.63
N THR A 43 -7.93 1.59 -7.54
CA THR A 43 -8.79 1.91 -6.37
C THR A 43 -9.08 0.73 -5.46
N GLU A 44 -8.99 -0.50 -5.95
CA GLU A 44 -9.76 -1.60 -5.33
C GLU A 44 -8.95 -2.58 -4.48
N ILE A 45 -7.63 -2.67 -4.61
CA ILE A 45 -6.97 -3.88 -4.10
C ILE A 45 -5.55 -3.60 -3.65
N GLN A 46 -5.30 -3.17 -2.40
CA GLN A 46 -4.06 -3.55 -1.70
C GLN A 46 -4.20 -3.64 -0.18
N LYS A 47 -3.58 -4.70 0.37
CA LYS A 47 -3.30 -4.86 1.80
C LYS A 47 -1.79 -5.04 1.93
N HIS A 48 -1.12 -4.07 2.54
CA HIS A 48 0.34 -4.08 2.63
C HIS A 48 0.79 -4.85 3.88
N THR A 49 1.63 -5.87 3.67
CA THR A 49 2.37 -6.55 4.74
C THR A 49 3.86 -6.48 4.39
N VAL A 50 4.65 -5.91 5.31
CA VAL A 50 6.10 -5.77 5.22
C VAL A 50 6.72 -6.65 6.30
N GLU A 51 7.71 -7.48 5.99
CA GLU A 51 8.48 -8.19 7.03
C GLU A 51 9.58 -7.24 7.54
N PRO A 52 9.69 -6.98 8.86
CA PRO A 52 10.72 -6.10 9.40
C PRO A 52 12.07 -6.81 9.39
N TYR A 53 13.12 -6.06 9.12
CA TYR A 53 14.47 -6.44 9.55
C TYR A 53 14.80 -5.63 10.83
N GLY A 54 14.66 -6.26 12.00
CA GLY A 54 14.84 -5.61 13.31
C GLY A 54 13.53 -5.26 14.05
N LYS A 55 13.59 -4.38 15.05
CA LYS A 55 12.45 -4.08 15.95
C LYS A 55 11.36 -3.18 15.34
N ARG A 56 11.66 -2.37 14.33
CA ARG A 56 10.72 -1.39 13.77
C ARG A 56 10.61 -1.50 12.26
N ARG A 57 9.37 -1.42 11.76
CA ARG A 57 9.04 -1.27 10.34
C ARG A 57 8.87 0.22 10.05
N PHE A 58 9.58 0.71 9.04
CA PHE A 58 9.32 2.02 8.45
C PHE A 58 8.89 1.82 7.02
N SER A 59 7.71 2.34 6.67
CA SER A 59 7.25 2.44 5.29
C SER A 59 6.64 3.82 5.11
N LEU A 60 7.13 4.56 4.12
CA LEU A 60 6.50 5.81 3.70
C LEU A 60 5.46 5.47 2.62
N THR A 61 4.20 5.74 2.93
CA THR A 61 3.12 5.71 1.95
C THR A 61 2.88 7.12 1.42
N ALA A 62 3.14 7.33 0.13
CA ALA A 62 2.77 8.54 -0.58
C ALA A 62 1.71 8.22 -1.64
N ARG A 63 0.83 9.18 -1.91
CA ARG A 63 -0.14 9.10 -3.00
C ARG A 63 0.14 10.23 -3.97
N TYR A 64 0.29 9.90 -5.25
CA TYR A 64 0.30 10.88 -6.31
C TYR A 64 -1.12 11.04 -6.82
N ILE A 65 -1.64 12.26 -6.74
CA ILE A 65 -2.95 12.63 -7.26
C ILE A 65 -2.68 13.70 -8.32
N ASP A 66 -3.14 13.46 -9.55
CA ASP A 66 -3.03 14.42 -10.66
C ASP A 66 -4.39 15.10 -10.88
N PRO A 67 -4.60 16.33 -10.37
CA PRO A 67 -5.87 17.02 -10.53
C PRO A 67 -6.18 17.35 -11.99
N THR A 68 -5.18 17.48 -12.86
CA THR A 68 -5.39 17.86 -14.26
C THR A 68 -6.11 16.78 -15.04
N ARG A 69 -6.01 15.52 -14.60
CA ARG A 69 -6.67 14.36 -15.19
C ARG A 69 -8.06 14.10 -14.65
N MET A 70 -8.53 14.87 -13.67
CA MET A 70 -9.88 14.73 -13.12
C MET A 70 -10.91 15.49 -13.98
N ALA A 71 -12.06 14.86 -14.22
CA ALA A 71 -13.11 15.44 -15.05
C ALA A 71 -13.91 16.52 -14.31
N LEU A 72 -14.25 16.27 -13.04
CA LEU A 72 -15.10 17.16 -12.24
C LEU A 72 -14.23 18.12 -11.42
N GLN A 73 -14.65 19.39 -11.37
CA GLN A 73 -13.96 20.40 -10.55
C GLN A 73 -14.03 20.06 -9.05
N SER A 74 -15.17 19.50 -8.60
CA SER A 74 -15.33 19.05 -7.21
C SER A 74 -14.26 18.05 -6.80
N ASP A 75 -13.91 17.10 -7.67
CA ASP A 75 -12.90 16.08 -7.37
C ASP A 75 -11.50 16.70 -7.28
N LYS A 76 -11.22 17.74 -8.10
CA LYS A 76 -9.96 18.48 -8.06
C LYS A 76 -9.81 19.23 -6.75
N ASP A 77 -10.88 19.90 -6.31
CA ASP A 77 -10.88 20.65 -5.05
C ASP A 77 -10.67 19.68 -3.87
N ASP A 78 -11.36 18.54 -3.90
CA ASP A 78 -11.22 17.49 -2.88
C ASP A 78 -9.80 16.88 -2.87
N ALA A 79 -9.19 16.72 -4.04
CA ALA A 79 -7.81 16.26 -4.20
C ALA A 79 -6.80 17.26 -3.64
N ILE A 80 -7.00 18.56 -3.85
CA ILE A 80 -6.14 19.62 -3.30
C ILE A 80 -6.19 19.58 -1.78
N VAL A 81 -7.39 19.51 -1.20
CA VAL A 81 -7.58 19.44 0.26
C VAL A 81 -6.92 18.19 0.84
N LYS A 82 -7.14 17.02 0.24
CA LYS A 82 -6.59 15.74 0.72
C LYS A 82 -5.10 15.57 0.46
N GLY A 83 -4.56 16.30 -0.53
CA GLY A 83 -3.14 16.32 -0.88
C GLY A 83 -2.31 17.31 -0.05
N ALA A 84 -2.96 18.19 0.70
CA ALA A 84 -2.28 19.16 1.56
C ALA A 84 -1.45 18.45 2.64
N ILE A 85 -0.19 18.88 2.79
CA ILE A 85 0.67 18.40 3.87
C ILE A 85 0.10 18.94 5.19
N PRO A 86 -0.25 18.07 6.16
CA PRO A 86 -0.76 18.53 7.44
C PRO A 86 0.27 19.40 8.16
N GLU A 87 -0.18 20.47 8.83
CA GLU A 87 0.73 21.43 9.44
C GLU A 87 1.68 20.80 10.47
N HIS A 88 1.19 19.81 11.22
CA HIS A 88 1.99 19.04 12.19
C HIS A 88 3.08 18.17 11.53
N ALA A 89 3.01 17.94 10.22
CA ALA A 89 4.03 17.16 9.51
C ALA A 89 5.41 17.84 9.52
N LYS A 90 5.47 19.17 9.69
CA LYS A 90 6.72 19.92 9.88
C LYS A 90 7.55 19.41 11.07
N ALA A 91 6.90 18.87 12.10
CA ALA A 91 7.62 18.31 13.25
C ALA A 91 8.42 17.03 12.91
N PHE A 92 8.14 16.40 11.76
CA PHE A 92 8.80 15.18 11.30
C PHE A 92 9.72 15.44 10.09
N GLU A 93 10.02 16.71 9.79
CA GLU A 93 10.90 17.07 8.69
C GLU A 93 12.32 16.53 8.98
N TYR A 94 12.82 15.68 8.09
CA TYR A 94 14.11 15.02 8.27
C TYR A 94 15.25 15.93 7.78
N HIS A 95 16.12 16.37 8.69
CA HIS A 95 17.22 17.29 8.38
C HIS A 95 18.52 16.61 7.91
N GLY A 96 18.55 15.29 7.77
CA GLY A 96 19.71 14.59 7.19
C GLY A 96 20.96 14.50 8.08
N ASN A 97 20.90 15.03 9.30
CA ASN A 97 22.02 15.06 10.26
C ASN A 97 21.88 13.97 11.32
#